data_AF-A0AAD5NKW5-F1
#
_entry.id   AF-A0AAD5NKW5-F1
#
_cell.length_a   1.000
_cell.length_b   1.000
_cell.length_c   1.000
_cell.angle_alpha   90.00
_cell.angle_beta   90.00
_cell.angle_gamma   90.00
#
_symmetry.space_group_name_H-M   'P 1'
#
loop_
_entity.id
_entity.type
_entity.pdbx_description
1 polymer ?
#
loop_
_entity_poly.entity_id
_entity_poly.type
_entity_poly.pdbx_seq_one_letter_code
_entity_poly.pdbx_strand_id
1 'polypeptide(L)'
;MFPHITFVNTEFNHKRLIRSKGPDALKGLPDFRFETIPDGLPPSDRDATQDVHALSDSTRKNCLVPFLELVGKLNSSAEVPPVSCIVSDGVMSFGIKAAEILGIPEVQFWTASACGFMGYLQAYK
;
A
#
# COMPACT_ATOMS: atom_id res chain seq x y z
N MET A 1 16.65 -14.86 10.86
CA MET A 1 16.38 -13.41 10.98
C MET A 1 14.97 -13.19 10.48
N PHE A 2 14.10 -12.57 11.28
CA PHE A 2 12.74 -12.24 10.84
C PHE A 2 12.80 -11.06 9.85
N PRO A 3 11.88 -10.99 8.88
CA PRO A 3 11.87 -9.89 7.92
C PRO A 3 11.53 -8.57 8.62
N HIS A 4 12.18 -7.48 8.20
CA HIS A 4 11.73 -6.14 8.56
C HIS A 4 10.59 -5.73 7.62
N ILE A 5 9.45 -5.33 8.18
CA ILE A 5 8.24 -5.00 7.42
C ILE A 5 7.91 -3.51 7.59
N THR A 6 7.74 -2.82 6.47
CA THR A 6 7.12 -1.50 6.43
C THR A 6 5.75 -1.64 5.77
N PHE A 7 4.68 -1.48 6.54
CA PHE A 7 3.31 -1.52 6.05
C PHE A 7 2.89 -0.11 5.58
N VAL A 8 2.65 0.04 4.29
CA VAL A 8 2.32 1.34 3.69
C VAL A 8 0.80 1.48 3.55
N ASN A 9 0.23 2.44 4.29
CA ASN A 9 -1.17 2.82 4.16
C ASN A 9 -1.34 3.99 3.19
N THR A 10 -2.55 4.18 2.67
CA THR A 10 -2.95 5.52 2.23
C THR A 10 -3.13 6.41 3.46
N GLU A 11 -2.92 7.72 3.33
CA GLU A 11 -3.18 8.66 4.44
C GLU A 11 -4.62 8.54 4.98
N PHE A 12 -5.60 8.30 4.10
CA PHE A 12 -7.00 8.07 4.48
C PHE A 12 -7.14 6.83 5.37
N ASN A 13 -6.60 5.68 4.93
CA ASN A 13 -6.68 4.43 5.68
C ASN A 13 -5.92 4.51 7.00
N HIS A 14 -4.79 5.20 7.02
CA HIS A 14 -4.01 5.42 8.22
C HIS A 14 -4.77 6.25 9.27
N LYS A 15 -5.38 7.37 8.85
CA LYS A 15 -6.24 8.19 9.72
C LYS A 15 -7.45 7.41 10.23
N ARG A 16 -8.06 6.57 9.38
CA ARG A 16 -9.19 5.71 9.75
C ARG A 16 -8.78 4.64 10.77
N LEU A 17 -7.60 4.05 10.62
CA LEU A 17 -7.05 3.08 11.57
C LEU A 17 -6.85 3.70 12.96
N ILE A 18 -6.17 4.85 13.04
CA ILE A 18 -5.98 5.60 14.28
C ILE A 18 -7.33 5.92 14.93
N ARG A 19 -8.31 6.39 14.16
CA ARG A 19 -9.63 6.74 14.70
C ARG A 19 -10.32 5.51 15.32
N SER A 20 -10.19 4.35 14.70
CA SER A 20 -10.85 3.12 15.14
C SER A 20 -10.19 2.45 16.35
N LYS A 21 -8.87 2.56 16.50
CA LYS A 21 -8.08 1.80 17.48
C LYS A 21 -7.21 2.66 18.41
N GLY A 22 -7.25 3.98 18.27
CA GLY A 22 -6.43 4.93 19.02
C GLY A 22 -5.06 5.20 18.40
N PRO A 23 -4.28 6.16 18.95
CA PRO A 23 -2.95 6.52 18.45
C PRO A 23 -1.95 5.36 18.52
N ASP A 24 -2.10 4.46 19.49
CA ASP A 24 -1.26 3.28 19.64
C ASP A 24 -1.52 2.20 18.57
N ALA A 25 -2.55 2.34 17.73
CA ALA A 25 -2.82 1.40 16.63
C ALA A 25 -1.67 1.27 15.63
N LEU A 26 -0.79 2.28 15.60
CA LEU A 26 0.38 2.36 14.75
C LEU A 26 1.68 2.09 15.49
N LYS A 27 1.59 1.78 16.79
CA LYS A 27 2.74 1.37 17.58
C LYS A 27 3.21 0.02 17.04
N GLY A 28 4.20 0.11 16.17
CA GLY A 28 4.82 -1.02 15.51
C GLY A 28 5.56 -1.96 16.47
N LEU A 29 6.11 -3.02 15.91
CA LEU A 29 7.13 -3.86 16.55
C LEU A 29 8.52 -3.37 16.11
N PRO A 30 9.62 -3.79 16.76
CA PRO A 30 10.97 -3.38 16.34
C PRO A 30 11.26 -3.65 14.85
N ASP A 31 10.65 -4.71 14.29
CA ASP A 31 10.76 -5.17 12.91
C ASP A 31 9.49 -4.90 12.08
N PHE A 32 8.53 -4.13 12.60
CA PHE A 32 7.29 -3.80 11.90
C PHE A 32 6.90 -2.34 12.13
N ARG A 33 6.73 -1.56 11.08
CA ARG A 33 6.26 -0.18 11.20
C ARG A 33 5.24 0.19 10.14
N PHE A 34 4.57 1.31 10.38
CA PHE A 34 3.65 1.91 9.42
C PHE A 34 4.27 3.14 8.77
N GLU A 35 4.02 3.28 7.48
CA GLU A 35 4.29 4.49 6.71
C GLU A 35 3.03 4.86 5.92
N THR A 36 3.00 6.06 5.34
CA THR A 36 1.87 6.49 4.51
C THR A 36 2.28 7.14 3.21
N ILE A 37 1.41 7.00 2.22
CA ILE A 37 1.45 7.76 0.96
C ILE A 37 0.07 8.39 0.68
N PRO A 38 -0.01 9.49 -0.08
CA PRO A 38 -1.28 10.00 -0.58
C PRO A 38 -1.88 9.04 -1.63
N ASP A 39 -3.20 8.92 -1.67
CA ASP A 39 -3.93 8.12 -2.67
C ASP A 39 -4.37 8.93 -3.91
N GLY A 40 -4.11 10.24 -3.90
CA GLY A 40 -4.42 11.16 -4.99
C GLY A 40 -5.88 11.63 -5.05
N LEU A 41 -6.72 11.23 -4.10
CA LEU A 41 -8.11 11.69 -4.02
C LEU A 41 -8.24 12.98 -3.18
N PRO A 42 -9.25 13.83 -3.47
CA PRO A 42 -9.60 14.90 -2.55
C PRO A 42 -10.06 14.34 -1.19
N PRO A 43 -10.01 15.15 -0.12
CA PRO A 43 -10.54 14.76 1.18
C PRO A 43 -11.97 14.24 1.05
N SER A 44 -12.23 13.05 1.59
CA SER A 44 -13.55 12.41 1.62
C SER A 44 -14.13 12.42 3.03
N ASP A 45 -15.43 12.12 3.14
CA ASP A 45 -16.05 11.92 4.45
C ASP A 45 -15.30 10.81 5.19
N ARG A 46 -14.84 11.17 6.39
CA ARG A 46 -14.06 10.29 7.26
C ARG A 46 -14.80 9.01 7.62
N ASP A 47 -16.14 9.02 7.65
CA ASP A 47 -16.99 7.90 8.07
C ASP A 47 -17.60 7.12 6.89
N ALA A 48 -17.33 7.53 5.65
CA ALA A 48 -17.74 6.83 4.45
C ALA A 48 -16.66 5.86 3.92
N THR A 49 -17.09 4.87 3.14
CA THR A 49 -16.18 4.13 2.26
C THR A 49 -15.87 5.02 1.06
N GLN A 50 -14.60 5.16 0.68
CA GLN A 50 -14.22 5.88 -0.54
C GLN A 50 -14.86 5.22 -1.76
N ASP A 51 -15.20 6.02 -2.77
CA ASP A 51 -15.68 5.49 -4.05
C ASP A 51 -14.61 4.58 -4.66
N VAL A 52 -14.97 3.30 -4.84
CA VAL A 52 -14.01 2.25 -5.21
C VAL A 52 -13.46 2.49 -6.62
N HIS A 53 -14.27 3.00 -7.54
CA HIS A 53 -13.84 3.26 -8.91
C HIS A 53 -12.88 4.44 -8.99
N ALA A 54 -13.21 5.55 -8.32
CA ALA A 54 -12.36 6.72 -8.23
C ALA A 54 -11.05 6.39 -7.51
N LEU A 55 -11.10 5.60 -6.44
CA LEU A 55 -9.91 5.16 -5.72
C LEU A 55 -9.02 4.29 -6.61
N SER A 56 -9.57 3.30 -7.30
CA SER A 56 -8.80 2.43 -8.20
C SER A 56 -8.14 3.21 -9.34
N ASP A 57 -8.85 4.16 -9.96
CA ASP A 57 -8.28 5.01 -11.01
C ASP A 57 -7.20 5.96 -10.46
N SER A 58 -7.45 6.57 -9.30
CA SER A 58 -6.51 7.50 -8.66
C SER A 58 -5.23 6.80 -8.22
N THR A 59 -5.31 5.66 -7.53
CA THR A 59 -4.11 4.96 -7.05
C THR A 59 -3.24 4.49 -8.20
N ARG A 60 -3.85 4.00 -9.30
CA ARG A 60 -3.15 3.64 -10.52
C ARG A 60 -2.37 4.82 -11.12
N LYS A 61 -2.93 6.03 -11.10
CA LYS A 61 -2.33 7.23 -11.71
C LYS A 61 -1.33 7.94 -10.80
N ASN A 62 -1.58 7.95 -9.50
CA ASN A 62 -0.98 8.92 -8.59
C ASN A 62 -0.07 8.29 -7.52
N CYS A 63 -0.20 6.99 -7.19
CA CYS A 63 0.56 6.40 -6.08
C CYS A 63 2.01 6.01 -6.42
N LEU A 64 2.35 5.82 -7.71
CA LEU A 64 3.67 5.33 -8.10
C LEU A 64 4.81 6.25 -7.63
N VAL A 65 4.70 7.56 -7.89
CA VAL A 65 5.75 8.52 -7.56
C VAL A 65 5.94 8.65 -6.04
N PRO A 66 4.89 8.91 -5.23
CA PRO A 66 5.04 8.95 -3.77
C PRO A 66 5.56 7.65 -3.17
N PHE A 67 5.20 6.50 -3.74
CA PHE A 67 5.70 5.21 -3.29
C PHE A 67 7.19 5.03 -3.57
N LEU A 68 7.67 5.40 -4.76
CA LEU A 68 9.11 5.37 -5.08
C LEU A 68 9.91 6.34 -4.20
N GLU A 69 9.38 7.52 -3.92
CA GLU A 69 10.00 8.47 -2.99
C GLU A 69 10.10 7.89 -1.57
N LEU A 70 9.05 7.22 -1.10
CA LEU A 70 9.05 6.52 0.18
C LEU A 70 10.13 5.43 0.18
N VAL A 71 10.17 4.56 -0.83
CA VAL A 71 11.21 3.50 -0.91
C VAL A 71 12.61 4.09 -0.94
N GLY A 72 12.83 5.20 -1.67
CA GLY A 72 14.10 5.91 -1.68
C GLY A 72 14.53 6.41 -0.29
N LYS A 73 13.59 6.98 0.48
CA LYS A 73 13.82 7.38 1.88
C LYS A 73 14.16 6.18 2.76
N LEU A 74 13.41 5.07 2.63
CA LEU A 74 13.65 3.85 3.40
C LEU A 74 15.04 3.27 3.11
N ASN A 75 15.44 3.20 1.84
CA ASN A 75 16.74 2.68 1.42
C ASN A 75 17.92 3.56 1.85
N SER A 76 17.66 4.84 2.13
CA SER A 76 18.68 5.80 2.58
C SER A 76 18.76 5.91 4.11
N SER A 77 17.82 5.30 4.85
CA SER A 77 17.78 5.33 6.31
C SER A 77 18.70 4.28 6.91
N ALA A 78 19.44 4.65 7.95
CA ALA A 78 20.25 3.70 8.74
C ALA A 78 19.43 2.93 9.77
N GLU A 79 18.17 3.30 10.00
CA GLU A 79 17.32 2.70 11.02
C GLU A 79 16.83 1.31 10.61
N VAL A 80 16.86 1.00 9.32
CA VAL A 80 16.20 -0.16 8.71
C VAL A 80 16.94 -0.71 7.50
N PRO A 81 16.75 -1.98 7.15
CA PRO A 81 17.37 -2.54 5.97
C PRO A 81 16.76 -1.95 4.68
N PRO A 82 17.54 -1.91 3.58
CA PRO A 82 17.01 -1.60 2.26
C PRO A 82 15.87 -2.54 1.87
N VAL A 83 14.89 -1.99 1.15
CA VAL A 83 13.74 -2.72 0.62
C VAL A 83 14.22 -3.75 -0.40
N SER A 84 13.93 -5.02 -0.11
CA SER A 84 14.34 -6.17 -0.92
C SER A 84 13.18 -6.88 -1.62
N CYS A 85 11.94 -6.55 -1.29
CA CYS A 85 10.73 -7.13 -1.87
C CYS A 85 9.54 -6.19 -1.65
N ILE A 86 8.60 -6.18 -2.58
CA ILE A 86 7.31 -5.50 -2.45
C ILE A 86 6.20 -6.55 -2.38
N VAL A 87 5.28 -6.39 -1.42
CA VAL A 87 4.01 -7.12 -1.41
C VAL A 87 2.90 -6.10 -1.60
N SER A 88 2.15 -6.19 -2.69
CA SER A 88 1.09 -5.22 -3.02
C SER A 88 -0.28 -5.88 -3.05
N ASP A 89 -1.33 -5.18 -2.62
CA ASP A 89 -2.71 -5.65 -2.84
C ASP A 89 -2.99 -5.76 -4.36
N GLY A 90 -3.82 -6.72 -4.76
CA GLY A 90 -4.15 -6.96 -6.17
C GLY A 90 -4.66 -5.74 -6.94
N VAL A 91 -5.32 -4.79 -6.26
CA VAL A 91 -5.81 -3.53 -6.87
C VAL A 91 -4.72 -2.45 -6.91
N MET A 92 -3.68 -2.58 -6.10
CA MET A 92 -2.57 -1.61 -5.99
C MET A 92 -1.48 -1.88 -7.04
N SER A 93 -1.87 -1.97 -8.32
CA SER A 93 -1.00 -2.40 -9.42
C SER A 93 0.23 -1.51 -9.66
N PHE A 94 0.28 -0.31 -9.09
CA PHE A 94 1.49 0.52 -9.11
C PHE A 94 2.68 -0.15 -8.40
N GLY A 95 2.43 -1.07 -7.46
CA GLY A 95 3.45 -1.85 -6.76
C GLY A 95 4.27 -2.71 -7.72
N ILE A 96 3.63 -3.34 -8.70
CA ILE A 96 4.30 -4.09 -9.78
C ILE A 96 5.28 -3.17 -10.51
N LYS A 97 4.80 -1.99 -10.92
CA LYS A 97 5.64 -1.04 -11.68
C LYS A 97 6.79 -0.50 -10.85
N ALA A 98 6.57 -0.24 -9.57
CA ALA A 98 7.63 0.19 -8.67
C ALA A 98 8.72 -0.88 -8.52
N ALA A 99 8.34 -2.14 -8.35
CA ALA A 99 9.28 -3.26 -8.25
C ALA A 99 10.11 -3.44 -9.53
N GLU A 100 9.50 -3.32 -10.71
CA GLU A 100 10.22 -3.31 -11.99
C GLU A 100 11.28 -2.21 -12.05
N ILE A 101 10.92 -0.98 -11.66
CA ILE A 101 11.83 0.18 -11.67
C ILE A 101 13.00 -0.03 -10.71
N LEU A 102 12.73 -0.63 -9.55
CA LEU A 102 13.71 -0.88 -8.51
C LEU A 102 14.55 -2.15 -8.74
N GLY A 103 14.14 -3.02 -9.68
CA GLY A 103 14.80 -4.29 -9.95
C GLY A 103 14.67 -5.30 -8.80
N ILE A 104 13.57 -5.27 -8.05
CA ILE A 104 13.31 -6.16 -6.90
C ILE A 104 12.07 -7.04 -7.12
N PRO A 105 11.95 -8.19 -6.43
CA PRO A 105 10.75 -9.03 -6.48
C PRO A 105 9.48 -8.31 -6.02
N GLU A 106 8.35 -8.73 -6.60
CA GLU A 106 7.02 -8.31 -6.20
C GLU A 106 6.11 -9.53 -6.02
N VAL A 107 5.23 -9.45 -5.02
CA VAL A 107 4.19 -10.45 -4.77
C VAL A 107 2.84 -9.76 -4.63
N GLN A 108 1.92 -10.08 -5.54
CA GLN A 108 0.55 -9.65 -5.43
C GLN A 108 -0.22 -10.46 -4.37
N PHE A 109 -0.81 -9.75 -3.42
CA PHE A 109 -1.69 -10.27 -2.39
C PHE A 109 -3.14 -9.98 -2.76
N TRP A 110 -3.86 -11.03 -3.18
CA TRP A 110 -5.27 -10.94 -3.51
C TRP A 110 -6.12 -11.20 -2.26
N THR A 111 -6.75 -10.15 -1.76
CA THR A 111 -7.66 -10.20 -0.59
C THR A 111 -9.03 -10.80 -0.92
N ALA A 112 -9.38 -10.87 -2.20
CA ALA A 112 -10.58 -11.54 -2.68
C ALA A 112 -10.52 -13.06 -2.44
N SER A 113 -11.67 -13.69 -2.23
CA SER A 113 -11.76 -15.16 -2.23
C SER A 113 -11.37 -15.72 -3.59
N ALA A 114 -10.98 -17.00 -3.66
CA ALA A 114 -10.62 -17.65 -4.92
C ALA A 114 -11.73 -17.52 -5.99
N CYS A 115 -13.00 -17.66 -5.60
CA CYS A 115 -14.12 -17.46 -6.53
C CYS A 115 -14.32 -15.99 -6.90
N GLY A 116 -14.09 -15.04 -5.98
CA GLY A 116 -14.14 -13.61 -6.28
C GLY A 116 -13.03 -13.20 -7.25
N PHE A 117 -11.82 -13.73 -7.07
CA PHE A 117 -10.68 -13.54 -7.98
C PHE A 117 -11.00 -14.00 -9.41
N MET A 118 -11.66 -15.14 -9.57
CA MET A 118 -12.12 -15.60 -10.89
C MET A 118 -13.08 -14.61 -11.55
N GLY A 119 -13.90 -13.90 -10.75
CA GLY A 119 -14.74 -12.80 -11.24
C GLY A 119 -13.91 -11.69 -11.88
N TYR A 120 -12.82 -11.24 -11.22
CA TYR A 120 -11.93 -10.23 -11.79
C TYR A 120 -11.25 -10.69 -13.09
N LEU A 121 -10.82 -11.96 -13.17
CA LEU A 121 -10.18 -12.52 -14.37
C LEU A 121 -11.13 -12.66 -15.56
N GLN A 122 -12.42 -12.85 -15.32
CA GLN A 122 -13.40 -13.13 -16.37
C GLN A 122 -14.27 -11.93 -16.74
N ALA A 123 -14.34 -10.91 -15.89
CA ALA A 123 -15.13 -9.70 -16.13
C ALA A 123 -14.54 -8.79 -17.22
N TYR A 124 -13.23 -8.88 -17.49
CA TYR A 124 -12.56 -8.14 -18.55
C TYR A 124 -12.17 -9.12 -19.68
N LYS A 125 -13.09 -9.31 -20.63
CA LYS A 125 -12.79 -9.84 -21.97
C LYS A 125 -12.90 -8.73 -23.00
#